data_AF-A0A844GE12-F1
#
_entry.id   AF-A0A844GE12-F1
#
_cell.length_a   1.000
_cell.length_b   1.000
_cell.length_c   1.000
_cell.angle_alpha   90.00
_cell.angle_beta   90.00
_cell.angle_gamma   90.00
#
_symmetry.space_group_name_H-M   'P 1'
#
loop_
_entity.id
_entity.type
_entity.pdbx_description
1 polymer ?
#
loop_
_entity_poly.entity_id
_entity_poly.type
_entity_poly.pdbx_seq_one_letter_code
_entity_poly.pdbx_strand_id
1 'polypeptide(L)'
;MVISFMGLTGPSGALPTAYTELLLERKQRYRDSSMHAFFDIFSHRAASLFYEAWSKYRFWLEVEAGERDGFTRHLLDLGGTGLGTLRRQIGERVDMDENLFVYFVYLLSQKPMSAQSLATLIESFFGVTARIEQFVGQWMTLPESEQSKLGEQCCELGISLLA
;
A
#
# COMPACT_ATOMS: atom_id res chain seq x y z
N MET A 1 -8.07 32.18 12.66
CA MET A 1 -6.78 32.06 11.95
C MET A 1 -7.02 32.67 10.60
N VAL A 2 -6.32 33.75 10.21
CA VAL A 2 -6.61 34.45 8.95
C VAL A 2 -5.80 33.80 7.83
N ILE A 3 -6.46 33.37 6.77
CA ILE A 3 -5.81 32.71 5.62
C ILE A 3 -5.64 33.74 4.50
N SER A 4 -4.39 34.02 4.12
CA SER A 4 -4.06 35.01 3.07
C SER A 4 -4.03 34.43 1.65
N PHE A 5 -4.19 33.11 1.51
CA PHE A 5 -4.19 32.36 0.26
C PHE A 5 -5.59 31.80 -0.02
N MET A 6 -6.04 31.73 -1.29
CA MET A 6 -7.43 31.36 -1.64
C MET A 6 -8.49 32.22 -0.92
N GLY A 7 -8.24 33.53 -0.86
CA GLY A 7 -9.17 34.49 -0.25
C GLY A 7 -10.40 34.72 -1.13
N LEU A 8 -11.59 34.71 -0.52
CA LEU A 8 -12.83 35.06 -1.22
C LEU A 8 -12.99 36.57 -1.46
N THR A 9 -12.35 37.40 -0.64
CA THR A 9 -12.48 38.87 -0.63
C THR A 9 -11.10 39.52 -0.56
N GLY A 10 -10.99 40.79 -0.95
CA GLY A 10 -9.72 41.51 -1.06
C GLY A 10 -9.30 41.78 -2.51
N PRO A 11 -8.07 42.27 -2.75
CA PRO A 11 -7.63 42.76 -4.05
C PRO A 11 -7.57 41.69 -5.15
N SER A 12 -7.44 40.42 -4.75
CA SER A 12 -7.47 39.26 -5.65
C SER A 12 -8.52 38.23 -5.20
N GLY A 13 -9.60 38.71 -4.58
CA GLY A 13 -10.70 37.86 -4.11
C GLY A 13 -11.50 37.26 -5.27
N ALA A 14 -12.02 36.05 -5.09
CA ALA A 14 -12.89 35.40 -6.07
C ALA A 14 -14.29 36.03 -6.17
N LEU A 15 -14.76 36.68 -5.10
CA LEU A 15 -16.06 37.36 -5.09
C LEU A 15 -15.96 38.77 -5.72
N PRO A 16 -17.07 39.29 -6.28
CA PRO A 16 -17.13 40.66 -6.77
C PRO A 16 -16.70 41.69 -5.73
N THR A 17 -16.07 42.78 -6.18
CA THR A 17 -15.54 43.87 -5.33
C THR A 17 -16.56 44.41 -4.33
N ALA A 18 -17.85 44.47 -4.70
CA ALA A 18 -18.93 44.91 -3.83
C ALA A 18 -19.00 44.17 -2.47
N TYR A 19 -18.66 42.88 -2.44
CA TYR A 19 -18.61 42.11 -1.18
C TYR A 19 -17.43 42.54 -0.29
N THR A 20 -16.31 42.90 -0.89
CA THR A 20 -15.14 43.40 -0.16
C THR A 20 -15.44 44.77 0.45
N GLU A 21 -16.10 45.66 -0.30
CA GLU A 21 -16.56 46.96 0.20
C GLU A 21 -17.56 46.82 1.34
N LEU A 22 -18.55 45.93 1.19
CA LEU A 22 -19.54 45.64 2.23
C LEU A 22 -18.89 45.14 3.53
N LEU A 23 -17.91 44.23 3.42
CA LEU A 23 -17.17 43.73 4.58
C LEU A 23 -16.35 44.83 5.25
N LEU A 24 -15.74 45.71 4.45
CA LEU A 24 -14.98 46.85 4.96
C LEU A 24 -15.90 47.82 5.71
N GLU A 25 -17.07 48.14 5.15
CA GLU A 25 -18.07 49.00 5.79
C GLU A 25 -18.56 48.39 7.11
N ARG A 26 -18.96 47.11 7.11
CA ARG A 26 -19.43 46.41 8.32
C ARG A 26 -18.38 46.40 9.42
N LYS A 27 -17.12 46.13 9.07
CA LYS A 27 -16.01 46.09 10.02
C LYS A 27 -15.67 47.47 10.57
N GLN A 28 -15.61 48.50 9.73
CA GLN A 28 -15.20 49.85 10.14
C GLN A 28 -16.31 50.62 10.86
N ARG A 29 -17.54 50.56 10.33
CA ARG A 29 -18.67 51.36 10.83
C ARG A 29 -19.44 50.68 11.95
N TYR A 30 -19.65 49.37 11.84
CA TYR A 30 -20.48 48.61 12.78
C TYR A 30 -19.67 47.69 13.71
N ARG A 31 -18.34 47.63 13.53
CA ARG A 31 -17.44 46.72 14.26
C ARG A 31 -17.90 45.26 14.21
N ASP A 32 -18.60 44.89 13.14
CA ASP A 32 -19.17 43.57 12.94
C ASP A 32 -18.26 42.74 12.02
N SER A 33 -17.66 41.68 12.58
CA SER A 33 -16.81 40.73 11.86
C SER A 33 -17.52 39.43 11.49
N SER A 34 -18.83 39.29 11.75
CA SER A 34 -19.55 38.02 11.62
C SER A 34 -19.55 37.50 10.19
N MET A 35 -19.78 38.39 9.21
CA MET A 35 -19.76 38.02 7.79
C MET A 35 -18.34 37.65 7.30
N HIS A 36 -17.30 38.29 7.83
CA HIS A 36 -15.92 37.94 7.52
C HIS A 36 -15.57 36.55 8.08
N ALA A 37 -15.95 36.28 9.34
CA ALA A 37 -15.77 34.97 9.96
C ALA A 37 -16.54 33.86 9.23
N PHE A 38 -17.74 34.16 8.71
CA PHE A 38 -18.49 33.22 7.88
C PHE A 38 -17.74 32.85 6.59
N PHE A 39 -17.17 33.83 5.88
CA PHE A 39 -16.37 33.55 4.68
C PHE A 39 -15.07 32.80 4.99
N ASP A 40 -14.47 33.04 6.15
CA ASP A 40 -13.24 32.36 6.59
C ASP A 40 -13.43 30.84 6.71
N ILE A 41 -14.65 30.35 7.00
CA ILE A 41 -14.98 28.91 7.02
C ILE A 41 -14.71 28.27 5.65
N PHE A 42 -15.07 28.95 4.57
CA PHE A 42 -14.90 28.44 3.20
C PHE A 42 -13.44 28.48 2.77
N SER A 43 -12.75 29.59 3.03
CA SER A 43 -11.32 29.72 2.73
C SER A 43 -10.49 28.71 3.53
N HIS A 44 -10.84 28.47 4.80
CA HIS A 44 -10.24 27.42 5.62
C HIS A 44 -10.43 26.04 5.01
N ARG A 45 -11.66 25.66 4.70
CA ARG A 45 -11.93 24.35 4.10
C ARG A 45 -11.24 24.18 2.75
N ALA A 46 -11.20 25.21 1.91
CA ALA A 46 -10.50 25.16 0.63
C ALA A 46 -8.99 24.95 0.81
N ALA A 47 -8.35 25.66 1.75
CA ALA A 47 -6.93 25.49 2.06
C ALA A 47 -6.63 24.08 2.63
N SER A 48 -7.47 23.58 3.54
CA SER A 48 -7.35 22.21 4.07
C SER A 48 -7.45 21.16 2.95
N LEU A 49 -8.47 21.26 2.09
CA LEU A 49 -8.64 20.32 0.96
C LEU A 49 -7.51 20.42 -0.06
N PHE A 50 -6.96 21.61 -0.28
CA PHE A 50 -5.80 21.80 -1.14
C PHE A 50 -4.57 21.07 -0.57
N TYR A 51 -4.34 21.16 0.74
CA TYR A 51 -3.27 20.44 1.42
C TYR A 51 -3.51 18.92 1.41
N GLU A 52 -4.73 18.46 1.67
CA GLU A 52 -5.10 17.05 1.59
C GLU A 52 -4.89 16.49 0.18
N ALA A 53 -5.30 17.22 -0.88
CA ALA A 53 -5.07 16.81 -2.25
C ALA A 53 -3.58 16.76 -2.60
N TRP A 54 -2.79 17.69 -2.07
CA TRP A 54 -1.33 17.70 -2.22
C TRP A 54 -0.67 16.52 -1.51
N SER A 55 -1.09 16.19 -0.29
CA SER A 55 -0.50 15.10 0.50
C SER A 55 -0.95 13.71 0.02
N LYS A 56 -2.18 13.56 -0.48
CA LYS A 56 -2.78 12.27 -0.91
C LYS A 56 -1.92 11.41 -1.82
N TYR A 57 -1.12 12.00 -2.71
CA TYR A 57 -0.30 11.26 -3.69
C TYR A 57 1.17 11.14 -3.26
N ARG A 58 1.51 11.55 -2.04
CA ARG A 58 2.87 11.61 -1.51
C ARG A 58 3.04 10.63 -0.37
N PHE A 59 3.04 9.33 -0.70
CA PHE A 59 3.07 8.24 0.27
C PHE A 59 4.22 8.34 1.29
N TRP A 60 5.36 8.91 0.91
CA TRP A 60 6.50 9.09 1.82
C TRP A 60 6.18 9.95 3.04
N LEU A 61 5.21 10.87 2.95
CA LEU A 61 4.79 11.70 4.08
C LEU A 61 4.14 10.87 5.18
N GLU A 62 3.30 9.90 4.81
CA GLU A 62 2.62 9.02 5.77
C GLU A 62 3.61 8.01 6.38
N VAL A 63 4.55 7.51 5.57
CA VAL A 63 5.63 6.61 6.02
C VAL A 63 6.55 7.32 7.03
N GLU A 64 6.98 8.56 6.75
CA GLU A 64 7.81 9.34 7.68
C GLU A 64 7.06 9.74 8.96
N ALA A 65 5.76 9.97 8.88
CA ALA A 65 4.92 10.27 10.04
C ALA A 65 4.72 9.05 10.96
N GLY A 66 5.16 7.86 10.56
CA GLY A 66 4.96 6.61 11.30
C GLY A 66 3.50 6.16 11.34
N GLU A 67 2.65 6.72 10.48
CA GLU A 67 1.27 6.26 10.36
C GLU A 67 1.23 4.95 9.57
N ARG A 68 0.27 4.08 9.92
CA ARG A 68 0.03 2.85 9.17
C ARG A 68 -0.62 3.21 7.83
N ASP A 69 0.20 3.62 6.88
CA ASP A 69 -0.18 4.03 5.53
C ASP A 69 -1.00 2.94 4.82
N GLY A 70 -2.14 3.34 4.27
CA GLY A 70 -3.01 2.47 3.47
C GLY A 70 -2.32 1.97 2.19
N PHE A 71 -1.45 2.77 1.60
CA PHE A 71 -0.71 2.42 0.39
C PHE A 71 0.30 1.30 0.63
N THR A 72 1.09 1.38 1.70
CA THR A 72 1.99 0.29 2.15
C THR A 72 1.21 -1.02 2.33
N ARG A 73 0.02 -0.97 2.93
CA ARG A 73 -0.86 -2.15 3.05
C ARG A 73 -1.27 -2.71 1.69
N HIS A 74 -1.68 -1.85 0.75
CA HIS A 74 -2.05 -2.26 -0.60
C HIS A 74 -0.88 -2.89 -1.39
N LEU A 75 0.34 -2.39 -1.20
CA LEU A 75 1.54 -3.01 -1.78
C LEU A 75 1.74 -4.42 -1.25
N LEU A 76 1.57 -4.62 0.06
CA LEU A 76 1.68 -5.94 0.66
C LEU A 76 0.57 -6.89 0.22
N ASP A 77 -0.66 -6.38 0.02
CA ASP A 77 -1.75 -7.15 -0.59
C ASP A 77 -1.37 -7.64 -2.00
N LEU A 78 -0.72 -6.78 -2.81
CA LEU A 78 -0.20 -7.15 -4.13
C LEU A 78 0.89 -8.21 -4.06
N GLY A 79 1.76 -8.15 -3.05
CA GLY A 79 2.77 -9.17 -2.76
C GLY A 79 2.20 -10.50 -2.26
N GLY A 80 0.90 -10.58 -1.98
CA GLY A 80 0.27 -11.75 -1.38
C GLY A 80 0.58 -11.93 0.12
N THR A 81 1.27 -10.99 0.75
CA THR A 81 1.62 -10.98 2.19
C THR A 81 0.75 -10.01 3.00
N GLY A 82 -0.19 -9.29 2.35
CA GLY A 82 -1.10 -8.35 3.01
C GLY A 82 -2.26 -8.99 3.78
N LEU A 83 -2.48 -10.30 3.62
CA LEU A 83 -3.44 -11.04 4.44
C LEU A 83 -3.02 -10.99 5.92
N GLY A 84 -3.85 -10.36 6.76
CA GLY A 84 -3.60 -10.23 8.19
C GLY A 84 -3.40 -11.56 8.92
N THR A 85 -3.87 -12.67 8.37
CA THR A 85 -3.63 -14.04 8.86
C THR A 85 -2.19 -14.49 8.66
N LEU A 86 -1.60 -14.22 7.48
CA LEU A 86 -0.19 -14.48 7.18
C LEU A 86 0.71 -13.58 8.04
N ARG A 87 0.37 -12.29 8.19
CA ARG A 87 1.09 -11.40 9.09
C ARG A 87 1.04 -11.85 10.55
N ARG A 88 -0.11 -12.35 11.03
CA ARG A 88 -0.22 -12.88 12.41
C ARG A 88 0.60 -14.16 12.58
N GLN A 89 0.55 -15.07 11.61
CA GLN A 89 1.37 -16.30 11.64
C GLN A 89 2.87 -16.03 11.53
N ILE A 90 3.29 -15.00 10.79
CA ILE A 90 4.69 -14.61 10.64
C ILE A 90 5.16 -13.85 11.88
N GLY A 91 4.40 -12.84 12.34
CA GLY A 91 4.78 -12.00 13.48
C GLY A 91 4.79 -12.73 14.83
N GLU A 92 4.03 -13.81 15.00
CA GLU A 92 4.15 -14.68 16.18
C GLU A 92 5.41 -15.57 16.15
N ARG A 93 5.99 -15.79 14.97
CA ARG A 93 7.12 -16.71 14.78
C ARG A 93 8.45 -16.00 14.55
N VAL A 94 8.44 -14.82 13.96
CA VAL A 94 9.64 -14.07 13.58
C VAL A 94 9.37 -12.57 13.71
N ASP A 95 10.22 -11.88 14.46
CA ASP A 95 10.27 -10.42 14.50
C ASP A 95 10.92 -9.92 13.21
N MET A 96 10.15 -9.87 12.12
CA MET A 96 10.59 -9.35 10.83
C MET A 96 9.98 -7.97 10.59
N ASP A 97 10.83 -7.03 10.17
CA ASP A 97 10.40 -5.71 9.73
C ASP A 97 9.47 -5.81 8.51
N GLU A 98 8.24 -5.31 8.62
CA GLU A 98 7.26 -5.30 7.53
C GLU A 98 7.78 -4.54 6.31
N ASN A 99 8.66 -3.55 6.50
CA ASN A 99 9.26 -2.76 5.43
C ASN A 99 10.06 -3.63 4.45
N LEU A 100 10.60 -4.75 4.93
CA LEU A 100 11.35 -5.66 4.07
C LEU A 100 10.45 -6.36 3.06
N PHE A 101 9.25 -6.76 3.48
CA PHE A 101 8.27 -7.31 2.56
C PHE A 101 7.82 -6.27 1.55
N VAL A 102 7.67 -5.01 1.96
CA VAL A 102 7.33 -3.89 1.04
C VAL A 102 8.42 -3.73 -0.01
N TYR A 103 9.70 -3.76 0.39
CA TYR A 103 10.83 -3.67 -0.52
C TYR A 103 10.84 -4.80 -1.56
N PHE A 104 10.50 -6.02 -1.16
CA PHE A 104 10.45 -7.18 -2.05
C PHE A 104 9.07 -7.47 -2.67
N VAL A 105 8.08 -6.59 -2.54
CA VAL A 105 6.72 -6.80 -3.08
C VAL A 105 6.76 -7.24 -4.54
N TYR A 106 7.57 -6.58 -5.36
CA TYR A 106 7.69 -6.92 -6.77
C TYR A 106 8.14 -8.37 -7.01
N LEU A 107 9.14 -8.85 -6.27
CA LEU A 107 9.62 -10.23 -6.41
C LEU A 107 8.60 -11.23 -5.87
N LEU A 108 7.94 -10.91 -4.75
CA LEU A 108 6.93 -11.75 -4.11
C LEU A 108 5.64 -11.86 -4.93
N SER A 109 5.30 -10.81 -5.69
CA SER A 109 4.15 -10.81 -6.60
C SER A 109 4.34 -11.71 -7.82
N GLN A 110 5.57 -12.12 -8.16
CA GLN A 110 5.81 -13.01 -9.30
C GLN A 110 5.37 -14.43 -8.97
N LYS A 111 4.36 -14.93 -9.70
CA LYS A 111 3.90 -16.33 -9.59
C LYS A 111 3.89 -16.99 -10.97
N PRO A 112 4.72 -18.03 -11.21
CA PRO A 112 5.71 -18.62 -10.29
C PRO A 112 6.94 -17.73 -10.05
N MET A 113 7.57 -17.84 -8.88
CA MET A 113 8.86 -17.21 -8.61
C MET A 113 9.98 -17.97 -9.32
N SER A 114 10.87 -17.24 -10.00
CA SER A 114 12.06 -17.83 -10.61
C SER A 114 13.12 -18.19 -9.57
N ALA A 115 13.98 -19.16 -9.87
CA ALA A 115 15.12 -19.51 -9.02
C ALA A 115 16.07 -18.33 -8.79
N GLN A 116 16.23 -17.45 -9.79
CA GLN A 116 17.04 -16.25 -9.64
C GLN A 116 16.37 -15.25 -8.69
N SER A 117 15.05 -15.02 -8.81
CA SER A 117 14.30 -14.13 -7.92
C SER A 117 14.41 -14.59 -6.46
N LEU A 118 14.31 -15.90 -6.22
CA LEU A 118 14.43 -16.48 -4.89
C LEU A 118 15.87 -16.41 -4.35
N ALA A 119 16.88 -16.62 -5.20
CA ALA A 119 18.28 -16.40 -4.82
C ALA A 119 18.48 -14.94 -4.39
N THR A 120 18.10 -13.96 -5.24
CA THR A 120 18.22 -12.53 -4.94
C THR A 120 17.54 -12.14 -3.64
N LEU A 121 16.35 -12.68 -3.35
CA LEU A 121 15.64 -12.43 -2.09
C LEU A 121 16.47 -12.90 -0.90
N ILE A 122 16.99 -14.13 -0.95
CA ILE A 122 17.82 -14.70 0.12
C ILE A 122 19.12 -13.90 0.28
N GLU A 123 19.81 -13.59 -0.82
CA GLU A 123 21.06 -12.83 -0.79
C GLU A 123 20.86 -11.44 -0.21
N SER A 124 19.80 -10.75 -0.63
CA SER A 124 19.51 -9.39 -0.18
C SER A 124 19.02 -9.34 1.27
N PHE A 125 18.30 -10.35 1.74
CA PHE A 125 17.80 -10.42 3.12
C PHE A 125 18.89 -10.83 4.11
N PHE A 126 19.66 -11.87 3.81
CA PHE A 126 20.65 -12.43 4.73
C PHE A 126 22.07 -11.90 4.50
N GLY A 127 22.34 -11.22 3.38
CA GLY A 127 23.68 -10.73 3.04
C GLY A 127 24.68 -11.84 2.73
N VAL A 128 24.21 -13.02 2.33
CA VAL A 128 25.02 -14.19 2.01
C VAL A 128 24.90 -14.54 0.53
N THR A 129 25.93 -15.13 -0.07
CA THR A 129 25.80 -15.65 -1.43
C THR A 129 24.93 -16.90 -1.45
N ALA A 130 23.94 -16.96 -2.33
CA ALA A 130 22.97 -18.04 -2.43
C ALA A 130 22.89 -18.57 -3.87
N ARG A 131 22.92 -19.90 -4.01
CA ARG A 131 22.72 -20.57 -5.30
C ARG A 131 21.58 -21.56 -5.17
N ILE A 132 20.63 -21.48 -6.09
CA ILE A 132 19.51 -22.42 -6.15
C ILE A 132 19.82 -23.54 -7.13
N GLU A 133 19.78 -24.76 -6.63
CA GLU A 133 19.82 -25.98 -7.42
C GLU A 133 18.39 -26.36 -7.82
N GLN A 134 18.12 -26.43 -9.12
CA GLN A 134 16.81 -26.77 -9.67
C GLN A 134 16.77 -28.22 -10.09
N PHE A 135 15.57 -28.80 -10.17
CA PHE A 135 15.35 -30.19 -10.59
C PHE A 135 16.01 -31.23 -9.69
N VAL A 136 16.09 -30.95 -8.39
CA VAL A 136 16.54 -31.93 -7.39
C VAL A 136 15.47 -33.01 -7.27
N GLY A 137 15.86 -34.27 -7.56
CA GLY A 137 14.96 -35.41 -7.42
C GLY A 137 14.57 -35.64 -5.97
N GLN A 138 13.29 -35.92 -5.73
CA GLN A 138 12.76 -36.20 -4.40
C GLN A 138 12.06 -37.56 -4.41
N TRP A 139 12.31 -38.37 -3.37
CA TRP A 139 11.51 -39.56 -3.11
C TRP A 139 10.14 -39.14 -2.60
N MET A 140 9.08 -39.53 -3.32
CA MET A 140 7.70 -39.30 -2.91
C MET A 140 7.08 -40.64 -2.52
N THR A 141 6.41 -40.68 -1.37
CA THR A 141 5.62 -41.85 -0.97
C THR A 141 4.27 -41.78 -1.67
N LEU A 142 4.00 -42.72 -2.57
CA LEU A 142 2.70 -42.79 -3.24
C LEU A 142 1.65 -43.44 -2.32
N PRO A 143 0.48 -42.81 -2.13
CA PRO A 143 -0.66 -43.44 -1.46
C PRO A 143 -1.07 -44.75 -2.16
N GLU A 144 -1.56 -45.73 -1.40
CA GLU A 144 -1.95 -47.04 -1.95
C GLU A 144 -3.00 -46.96 -3.07
N SER A 145 -3.82 -45.90 -3.09
CA SER A 145 -4.81 -45.65 -4.14
C SER A 145 -4.20 -45.20 -5.47
N GLU A 146 -2.98 -44.66 -5.46
CA GLU A 146 -2.26 -44.18 -6.65
C GLU A 146 -1.20 -45.19 -7.13
N GLN A 147 -0.98 -46.27 -6.37
CA GLN A 147 -0.09 -47.35 -6.74
C GLN A 147 -0.77 -48.23 -7.79
N SER A 148 -0.09 -48.41 -8.93
CA SER A 148 -0.59 -49.28 -9.99
C SER A 148 -0.51 -50.75 -9.57
N LYS A 149 -1.64 -51.46 -9.60
CA LYS A 149 -1.72 -52.90 -9.30
C LYS A 149 -2.06 -53.68 -10.56
N LEU A 150 -1.30 -54.76 -10.80
CA LEU A 150 -1.56 -55.65 -11.92
C LEU A 150 -2.92 -56.37 -11.71
N GLY A 151 -3.85 -56.21 -12.64
CA GLY A 151 -5.11 -56.95 -12.66
C GLY A 151 -6.32 -56.30 -11.97
N GLU A 152 -6.17 -55.09 -11.41
CA GLU A 152 -7.31 -54.35 -10.84
C GLU A 152 -7.80 -53.22 -11.76
N GLN A 153 -6.91 -52.29 -12.12
CA GLN A 153 -7.20 -51.18 -13.02
C GLN A 153 -6.48 -51.41 -14.35
N CYS A 154 -7.02 -50.87 -15.46
CA CYS A 154 -6.45 -50.99 -16.81
C CYS A 154 -5.08 -50.28 -16.95
N CYS A 155 -4.08 -50.70 -16.19
CA CYS A 155 -2.72 -50.18 -16.22
C CYS A 155 -1.93 -50.92 -17.31
N GLU A 156 -1.43 -50.19 -18.29
CA GLU A 156 -0.56 -50.74 -19.33
C GLU A 156 0.91 -50.66 -18.90
N LEU A 157 1.61 -51.79 -19.01
CA LEU A 157 3.01 -51.91 -18.61
C LEU A 157 3.88 -50.96 -19.46
N GLY A 158 4.67 -50.10 -18.82
CA GLY A 158 5.53 -49.12 -19.49
C GLY A 158 4.85 -47.83 -19.95
N ILE A 159 3.54 -47.69 -19.76
CA ILE A 159 2.77 -46.47 -20.11
C ILE A 159 2.18 -45.84 -18.85
N SER A 160 1.58 -46.63 -17.96
CA SER A 160 0.83 -46.14 -16.79
C SER A 160 1.50 -46.40 -15.45
N LEU A 161 2.72 -46.96 -15.45
CA LEU A 161 3.32 -47.54 -14.26
C LEU A 161 3.97 -46.47 -13.37
N LEU A 162 3.23 -46.03 -12.36
CA LEU A 162 3.74 -45.37 -11.18
C LEU A 162 3.87 -46.44 -10.08
N ALA A 163 5.11 -46.80 -9.75
CA ALA A 163 5.49 -47.77 -8.73
C ALA A 163 6.13 -47.07 -7.53
#